data_AF-A0A9P6C6D0-F1
#
_entry.id   AF-A0A9P6C6D0-F1
#
_cell.length_a   1.000
_cell.length_b   1.000
_cell.length_c   1.000
_cell.angle_alpha   90.00
_cell.angle_beta   90.00
_cell.angle_gamma   90.00
#
_symmetry.space_group_name_H-M   'P 1'
#
loop_
_entity.id
_entity.type
_entity.pdbx_description
1 polymer ?
#
loop_
_entity_poly.entity_id
_entity_poly.type
_entity_poly.pdbx_seq_one_letter_code
_entity_poly.pdbx_strand_id
1 'polypeptide(L)'
;MQHLIPEMKAHVLYHLVLAVDGRCDSTVFSDIDYGPVGRIHWYPDQDGEWKDIGEIEDEDEEPDEFEAEKWWLRLLTQEGKSDKEILEDAWMGRGNMWVFKHPGLFPVEETGKKHRQHLALQLDQLMTANWDLGASNSSGLLSLPLEVLEIILGHLAPEDALCLVCGTGSLYGHFRASLDKVAYAWIRQRRPWYLPVGPVQCEKGDEEVVRWKNGWQQEIGSDGEGCEKQIPWFAYYLVCKRSPNMRSRKRIWNIVLQIKSMLHSCKLVS
;
A
#
# COMPACT_ATOMS: atom_id res chain seq x y z
N MET A 1 12.61 8.70 -15.55
CA MET A 1 11.73 8.12 -14.50
C MET A 1 11.39 6.64 -14.78
N GLN A 2 12.28 5.88 -15.43
CA GLN A 2 12.10 4.46 -15.79
C GLN A 2 12.36 3.47 -14.62
N HIS A 3 12.82 3.95 -13.47
CA HIS A 3 13.28 3.10 -12.35
C HIS A 3 12.17 2.54 -11.45
N LEU A 4 10.89 2.80 -11.76
CA LEU A 4 9.76 2.31 -10.94
C LEU A 4 9.23 0.95 -11.41
N ILE A 5 9.73 0.42 -12.53
CA ILE A 5 9.36 -0.92 -12.99
C ILE A 5 10.60 -1.80 -12.87
N PRO A 6 10.51 -2.93 -12.15
CA PRO A 6 11.56 -3.93 -12.21
C PRO A 6 11.70 -4.41 -13.66
N GLU A 7 12.88 -4.22 -14.25
CA GLU A 7 13.18 -4.69 -15.60
C GLU A 7 13.08 -6.23 -15.66
N MET A 8 12.03 -6.74 -16.31
CA MET A 8 11.79 -8.18 -16.49
C MET A 8 12.17 -8.60 -17.90
N LYS A 9 12.96 -9.68 -18.02
CA LYS A 9 13.33 -10.25 -19.32
C LYS A 9 12.16 -11.02 -19.94
N ALA A 10 12.05 -11.00 -21.27
CA ALA A 10 10.94 -11.62 -22.01
C ALA A 10 10.73 -13.13 -21.71
N HIS A 11 11.80 -13.90 -21.49
CA HIS A 11 11.67 -15.33 -21.14
C HIS A 11 11.05 -15.54 -19.74
N VAL A 12 11.19 -14.58 -18.84
CA VAL A 12 10.59 -14.64 -17.49
C VAL A 12 9.08 -14.45 -17.58
N LEU A 13 8.65 -13.49 -18.40
CA LEU A 13 7.24 -13.30 -18.74
C LEU A 13 6.66 -14.57 -19.40
N TYR A 14 7.42 -15.20 -20.31
CA TYR A 14 7.03 -16.46 -20.94
C TYR A 14 6.84 -17.59 -19.92
N HIS A 15 7.77 -17.77 -18.98
CA HIS A 15 7.63 -18.79 -17.93
C HIS A 15 6.49 -18.48 -16.95
N LEU A 16 6.24 -17.21 -16.61
CA LEU A 16 5.10 -16.84 -15.76
C LEU A 16 3.77 -17.14 -16.46
N VAL A 17 3.65 -16.82 -17.75
CA VAL A 17 2.44 -17.11 -18.53
C VAL A 17 2.23 -18.62 -18.71
N LEU A 18 3.29 -19.38 -18.97
CA LEU A 18 3.19 -20.83 -19.13
C LEU A 18 2.99 -21.62 -17.83
N ALA A 19 3.52 -21.11 -16.70
CA ALA A 19 3.26 -21.68 -15.38
C ALA A 19 1.78 -21.54 -15.01
N VAL A 20 1.15 -20.40 -15.34
CA VAL A 20 -0.31 -20.19 -15.17
C VAL A 20 -1.13 -21.17 -16.02
N ASP A 21 -0.64 -21.55 -17.19
CA ASP A 21 -1.28 -22.49 -18.11
C ASP A 21 -1.06 -23.97 -17.72
N GLY A 22 -0.39 -24.27 -16.60
CA GLY A 22 -0.07 -25.65 -16.19
C GLY A 22 0.92 -26.38 -17.11
N ARG A 23 1.52 -25.67 -18.07
CA ARG A 23 2.42 -26.25 -19.10
C ARG A 23 3.91 -26.16 -18.75
N CYS A 24 4.25 -25.50 -17.65
CA CYS A 24 5.61 -25.37 -17.17
C CYS A 24 5.74 -26.14 -15.85
N ASP A 25 6.85 -26.87 -15.69
CA ASP A 25 7.21 -27.52 -14.43
C ASP A 25 7.20 -26.43 -13.33
N SER A 26 6.25 -26.51 -12.41
CA SER A 26 5.94 -25.46 -11.42
C SER A 26 7.10 -25.18 -10.45
N THR A 27 8.15 -25.99 -10.51
CA THR A 27 9.37 -25.91 -9.69
C THR A 27 10.19 -24.64 -9.90
N VAL A 28 10.06 -23.94 -11.05
CA VAL A 28 10.87 -22.73 -11.33
C VAL A 28 10.51 -21.55 -10.42
N PHE A 29 9.28 -21.53 -9.89
CA PHE A 29 8.76 -20.42 -9.07
C PHE A 29 8.12 -20.89 -7.76
N SER A 30 8.37 -22.13 -7.34
CA SER A 30 7.88 -22.66 -6.04
C SER A 30 8.37 -21.83 -4.85
N ASP A 31 9.51 -21.15 -4.99
CA ASP A 31 10.11 -20.33 -3.93
C ASP A 31 9.50 -18.91 -3.84
N ILE A 32 8.54 -18.56 -4.70
CA ILE A 32 7.87 -17.26 -4.65
C ILE A 32 6.74 -17.31 -3.62
N ASP A 33 6.81 -16.41 -2.64
CA ASP A 33 5.66 -16.09 -1.79
C ASP A 33 4.66 -15.25 -2.59
N TYR A 34 3.60 -15.91 -3.07
CA TYR A 34 2.46 -15.29 -3.74
C TYR A 34 1.45 -14.67 -2.76
N GLY A 35 1.68 -14.79 -1.45
CA GLY A 35 0.74 -14.42 -0.39
C GLY A 35 -0.49 -15.33 -0.37
N PRO A 36 -1.67 -14.81 0.02
CA PRO A 36 -2.88 -15.62 0.19
C PRO A 36 -3.43 -16.30 -1.08
N VAL A 37 -2.85 -16.06 -2.26
CA VAL A 37 -3.26 -16.76 -3.49
C VAL A 37 -2.33 -17.91 -3.87
N GLY A 38 -1.25 -18.14 -3.10
CA GLY A 38 -0.26 -19.16 -3.44
C GLY A 38 -0.87 -20.56 -3.57
N ARG A 39 -1.96 -20.84 -2.84
CA ARG A 39 -2.69 -22.11 -2.86
C ARG A 39 -3.67 -22.23 -4.05
N ILE A 40 -4.20 -21.12 -4.55
CA ILE A 40 -5.17 -21.08 -5.68
C ILE A 40 -4.53 -21.56 -7.00
N HIS A 41 -3.20 -21.51 -7.12
CA HIS A 41 -2.49 -21.72 -8.38
C HIS A 41 -2.16 -23.18 -8.73
N TRP A 42 -2.46 -24.15 -7.87
CA TRP A 42 -1.92 -25.51 -8.04
C TRP A 42 -2.75 -26.46 -8.90
N TYR A 43 -4.00 -26.13 -9.24
CA TYR A 43 -4.86 -27.01 -10.02
C TYR A 43 -5.38 -26.32 -11.30
N PRO A 44 -4.80 -26.60 -12.48
CA PRO A 44 -5.22 -26.00 -13.76
C PRO A 44 -6.64 -26.36 -14.19
N ASP A 45 -7.25 -27.36 -13.55
CA ASP A 45 -8.63 -27.83 -13.80
C ASP A 45 -9.64 -27.42 -12.72
N GLN A 46 -9.20 -26.74 -11.65
CA GLN A 46 -10.13 -26.26 -10.62
C GLN A 46 -10.62 -24.85 -10.96
N ASP A 47 -11.94 -24.69 -10.96
CA ASP A 47 -12.64 -23.42 -11.06
C ASP A 47 -12.27 -22.54 -9.84
N GLY A 48 -11.06 -21.95 -9.84
CA GLY A 48 -10.47 -21.07 -8.82
C GLY A 48 -11.22 -21.07 -7.49
N GLU A 49 -11.07 -22.14 -6.71
CA GLU A 49 -11.86 -22.29 -5.50
C GLU A 49 -11.37 -21.28 -4.45
N TRP A 50 -12.17 -20.23 -4.24
CA TRP A 50 -11.98 -19.15 -3.26
C TRP A 50 -11.86 -19.65 -1.80
N LYS A 51 -12.04 -20.96 -1.63
CA LYS A 51 -12.03 -21.75 -0.41
C LYS A 51 -10.65 -21.75 0.26
N ASP A 52 -9.57 -21.67 -0.52
CA ASP A 52 -8.20 -21.67 0.01
C ASP A 52 -7.69 -20.28 0.45
N ILE A 53 -8.59 -19.31 0.53
CA ILE A 53 -8.23 -17.92 0.83
C ILE A 53 -8.59 -17.65 2.28
N GLY A 54 -7.59 -17.77 3.12
CA GLY A 54 -7.71 -17.58 4.55
C GLY A 54 -6.40 -17.85 5.25
N GLU A 55 -6.26 -17.37 6.48
CA GLU A 55 -5.26 -17.94 7.39
C GLU A 55 -5.75 -19.35 7.78
N ILE A 56 -5.21 -20.36 7.10
CA ILE A 56 -5.38 -21.76 7.46
C ILE A 56 -4.14 -22.12 8.29
N GLU A 57 -4.35 -22.41 9.57
CA GLU A 57 -3.29 -22.57 10.57
C GLU A 57 -2.41 -23.81 10.32
N ASP A 58 -2.93 -24.79 9.57
CA ASP A 58 -2.21 -26.01 9.23
C ASP A 58 -1.79 -25.99 7.75
N GLU A 59 -0.48 -25.92 7.50
CA GLU A 59 0.12 -25.94 6.15
C GLU A 59 0.19 -27.36 5.55
N ASP A 60 0.06 -28.40 6.39
CA ASP A 60 0.33 -29.79 6.01
C ASP A 60 -0.92 -30.60 5.61
N GLU A 61 -2.13 -30.07 5.81
CA GLU A 61 -3.38 -30.72 5.38
C GLU A 61 -4.04 -29.91 4.26
N GLU A 62 -4.23 -30.53 3.09
CA GLU A 62 -5.12 -29.97 2.06
C GLU A 62 -6.50 -29.79 2.69
N PRO A 63 -7.02 -28.56 2.78
CA PRO A 63 -8.32 -28.34 3.40
C PRO A 63 -9.37 -29.09 2.58
N ASP A 64 -10.11 -30.00 3.22
CA ASP A 64 -11.35 -30.50 2.64
C ASP A 64 -12.20 -29.28 2.25
N GLU A 65 -12.83 -29.33 1.08
CA GLU A 65 -13.76 -28.32 0.57
C GLU A 65 -14.79 -27.91 1.64
N PHE A 66 -15.19 -28.85 2.49
CA PHE A 66 -16.08 -28.66 3.62
C PHE A 66 -15.47 -27.82 4.77
N GLU A 67 -14.16 -27.92 5.02
CA GLU A 67 -13.46 -27.15 6.04
C GLU A 67 -13.30 -25.68 5.65
N ALA A 68 -13.06 -25.40 4.37
CA ALA A 68 -13.02 -24.03 3.86
C ALA A 68 -14.39 -23.34 3.93
N GLU A 69 -15.48 -24.03 3.58
CA GLU A 69 -16.83 -23.50 3.74
C GLU A 69 -17.16 -23.21 5.21
N LYS A 70 -16.84 -24.14 6.12
CA LYS A 70 -16.98 -23.92 7.56
C LYS A 70 -16.13 -22.76 8.06
N TRP A 71 -14.92 -22.59 7.53
CA TRP A 71 -14.05 -21.49 7.91
C TRP A 71 -14.68 -20.15 7.52
N TRP A 72 -15.16 -20.01 6.28
CA TRP A 72 -15.87 -18.81 5.83
C TRP A 72 -17.14 -18.57 6.62
N LEU A 73 -17.92 -19.62 6.90
CA LEU A 73 -19.11 -19.53 7.74
C LEU A 73 -18.73 -18.99 9.14
N ARG A 74 -17.72 -19.57 9.79
CA ARG A 74 -17.20 -19.10 11.09
C ARG A 74 -16.68 -17.67 11.05
N LEU A 75 -16.09 -17.22 9.94
CA LEU A 75 -15.64 -15.85 9.76
C LEU A 75 -16.82 -14.87 9.67
N LEU A 76 -17.86 -15.26 8.92
CA LEU A 76 -19.01 -14.42 8.60
C LEU A 76 -20.11 -14.43 9.67
N THR A 77 -20.10 -15.39 10.61
CA THR A 77 -21.12 -15.52 11.68
C THR A 77 -20.58 -15.25 13.09
N GLN A 78 -19.53 -14.42 13.22
CA GLN A 78 -18.90 -14.15 14.52
C GLN A 78 -19.82 -13.39 15.47
N GLU A 79 -20.28 -14.10 16.51
CA GLU A 79 -21.02 -13.49 17.61
C GLU A 79 -20.15 -12.44 18.31
N GLY A 80 -20.70 -11.24 18.53
CA GLY A 80 -20.03 -10.14 19.23
C GLY A 80 -19.25 -9.17 18.34
N LYS A 81 -19.13 -9.43 17.02
CA LYS A 81 -18.68 -8.42 16.06
C LYS A 81 -19.87 -7.81 15.34
N SER A 82 -19.76 -6.52 15.01
CA SER A 82 -20.68 -5.88 14.08
C SER A 82 -20.45 -6.33 12.64
N ASP A 83 -21.46 -6.24 11.78
CA ASP A 83 -21.35 -6.54 10.35
C ASP A 83 -20.18 -5.81 9.69
N LYS A 84 -19.90 -4.58 10.13
CA LYS A 84 -18.78 -3.78 9.62
C LYS A 84 -17.43 -4.40 9.99
N GLU A 85 -17.27 -4.86 11.23
CA GLU A 85 -16.04 -5.52 11.69
C GLU A 85 -15.86 -6.89 11.04
N ILE A 86 -16.95 -7.63 10.82
CA ILE A 86 -16.95 -8.90 10.08
C ILE A 86 -16.48 -8.66 8.64
N LEU A 87 -17.06 -7.67 7.95
CA LEU A 87 -16.66 -7.33 6.59
C LEU A 87 -15.22 -6.80 6.53
N GLU A 88 -14.77 -6.05 7.53
CA GLU A 88 -13.38 -5.60 7.61
C GLU A 88 -12.43 -6.79 7.81
N ASP A 89 -12.77 -7.77 8.64
CA ASP A 89 -11.99 -9.00 8.83
C ASP A 89 -12.00 -9.89 7.56
N ALA A 90 -13.11 -9.96 6.85
CA ALA A 90 -13.20 -10.66 5.57
C ALA A 90 -12.34 -9.99 4.48
N TRP A 91 -12.43 -8.67 4.33
CA TRP A 91 -11.70 -7.96 3.28
C TRP A 91 -10.23 -7.76 3.60
N MET A 92 -9.91 -7.37 4.83
CA MET A 92 -8.59 -6.89 5.23
C MET A 92 -7.94 -7.75 6.32
N GLY A 93 -8.70 -8.52 7.07
CA GLY A 93 -8.18 -9.43 8.09
C GLY A 93 -7.97 -10.83 7.52
N ARG A 94 -8.47 -11.82 8.26
CA ARG A 94 -8.25 -13.24 8.00
C ARG A 94 -8.81 -13.71 6.65
N GLY A 95 -9.88 -13.10 6.16
CA GLY A 95 -10.51 -13.40 4.86
C GLY A 95 -9.65 -13.09 3.65
N ASN A 96 -8.65 -12.23 3.77
CA ASN A 96 -7.72 -11.87 2.71
C ASN A 96 -8.34 -11.46 1.35
N MET A 97 -9.64 -11.10 1.28
CA MET A 97 -10.31 -10.82 -0.01
C MET A 97 -9.73 -9.61 -0.76
N TRP A 98 -8.93 -8.79 -0.09
CA TRP A 98 -8.16 -7.72 -0.71
C TRP A 98 -7.32 -8.19 -1.91
N VAL A 99 -6.94 -9.47 -2.00
CA VAL A 99 -6.16 -10.01 -3.14
C VAL A 99 -6.88 -9.87 -4.49
N PHE A 100 -8.22 -9.78 -4.46
CA PHE A 100 -9.07 -9.63 -5.63
C PHE A 100 -9.36 -8.20 -6.03
N LYS A 101 -8.94 -7.25 -5.21
CA LYS A 101 -9.10 -5.84 -5.53
C LYS A 101 -8.12 -5.42 -6.62
N HIS A 102 -8.61 -4.63 -7.55
CA HIS A 102 -7.87 -4.19 -8.71
C HIS A 102 -6.68 -3.29 -8.29
N PRO A 103 -5.42 -3.68 -8.56
CA PRO A 103 -4.24 -2.98 -8.04
C PRO A 103 -4.05 -1.58 -8.66
N GLY A 104 -4.66 -1.29 -9.82
CA GLY A 104 -4.59 0.01 -10.50
C GLY A 104 -5.61 1.06 -10.03
N LEU A 105 -6.33 0.83 -8.92
CA LEU A 105 -7.30 1.78 -8.36
C LEU A 105 -6.71 2.48 -7.13
N PHE A 106 -6.10 3.64 -7.36
CA PHE A 106 -5.55 4.47 -6.28
C PHE A 106 -6.66 5.21 -5.53
N PRO A 107 -6.55 5.34 -4.19
CA PRO A 107 -7.63 5.89 -3.39
C PRO A 107 -7.59 7.42 -3.34
N VAL A 108 -7.65 8.06 -4.52
CA VAL A 108 -7.54 9.52 -4.66
C VAL A 108 -8.76 10.23 -4.08
N GLU A 109 -9.96 9.78 -4.47
CA GLU A 109 -11.22 10.35 -3.98
C GLU A 109 -11.37 10.19 -2.46
N GLU A 110 -11.07 9.00 -1.92
CA GLU A 110 -11.12 8.76 -0.48
C GLU A 110 -10.11 9.63 0.27
N THR A 111 -8.95 9.89 -0.35
CA THR A 111 -7.97 10.82 0.22
C THR A 111 -8.49 12.24 0.24
N GLY A 112 -9.09 12.73 -0.84
CA GLY A 112 -9.70 14.05 -0.88
C GLY A 112 -10.78 14.22 0.21
N LYS A 113 -11.68 13.24 0.35
CA LYS A 113 -12.70 13.21 1.41
C LYS A 113 -12.08 13.26 2.81
N LYS A 114 -11.10 12.41 3.07
CA LYS A 114 -10.44 12.33 4.39
C LYS A 114 -9.61 13.57 4.70
N HIS A 115 -8.94 14.13 3.71
CA HIS A 115 -8.16 15.36 3.89
C HIS A 115 -9.06 16.53 4.28
N ARG A 116 -10.20 16.71 3.59
CA ARG A 116 -11.20 17.73 3.95
C ARG A 116 -11.73 17.56 5.37
N GLN A 117 -12.05 16.32 5.78
CA GLN A 117 -12.48 16.01 7.15
C GLN A 117 -11.39 16.31 8.18
N HIS A 118 -10.14 15.93 7.91
CA HIS A 118 -9.04 16.15 8.85
C HIS A 118 -8.68 17.62 8.97
N LEU A 119 -8.67 18.38 7.86
CA LEU A 119 -8.45 19.82 7.88
C LEU A 119 -9.51 20.54 8.71
N ALA A 120 -10.78 20.12 8.60
CA ALA A 120 -11.88 20.66 9.39
C ALA A 120 -11.68 20.41 10.90
N LEU A 121 -11.29 19.19 11.28
CA LEU A 121 -10.99 18.84 12.68
C LEU A 121 -9.76 19.57 13.22
N GLN A 122 -8.71 19.71 12.40
CA GLN A 122 -7.50 20.45 12.79
C GLN A 122 -7.76 21.94 12.98
N LEU A 123 -8.57 22.56 12.13
CA LEU A 123 -8.95 23.97 12.29
C LEU A 123 -9.75 24.18 13.57
N ASP A 124 -10.70 23.29 13.86
CA ASP A 124 -11.49 23.32 15.09
C ASP A 124 -10.61 23.15 16.34
N GLN A 125 -9.66 22.21 16.30
CA GLN A 125 -8.67 22.00 17.37
C GLN A 125 -7.72 23.18 17.55
N LEU A 126 -7.28 23.83 16.46
CA LEU A 126 -6.43 25.03 16.53
C LEU A 126 -7.19 26.25 17.07
N MET A 127 -8.50 26.33 16.82
CA MET A 127 -9.34 27.41 17.35
C MET A 127 -9.73 27.19 18.82
N THR A 128 -9.74 25.95 19.29
CA THR A 128 -10.14 25.58 20.67
C THR A 128 -8.96 25.35 21.61
N ALA A 129 -7.80 24.96 21.09
CA ALA A 129 -6.60 24.78 21.90
C ALA A 129 -5.97 26.14 22.20
N ASN A 130 -6.28 26.69 23.38
CA ASN A 130 -5.35 27.56 24.09
C ASN A 130 -4.11 26.71 24.41
N TRP A 131 -3.17 26.64 23.47
CA TRP A 131 -1.85 26.11 23.73
C TRP A 131 -1.18 27.07 24.70
N ASP A 132 -1.44 26.92 26.00
CA ASP A 132 -0.68 27.56 27.06
C ASP A 132 0.76 27.06 26.91
N LEU A 133 1.55 27.84 26.15
CA LEU A 133 2.99 27.72 25.95
C LEU A 133 3.71 28.07 27.25
N GLY A 134 3.31 27.43 28.35
CA GLY A 134 4.08 27.44 29.58
C GLY A 134 5.47 26.96 29.24
N ALA A 135 6.45 27.85 29.43
CA ALA A 135 7.84 27.67 29.07
C ALA A 135 8.45 26.43 29.78
N SER A 136 8.22 25.24 29.23
CA SER A 136 8.90 24.04 29.66
C SER A 136 10.18 23.90 28.86
N ASN A 137 11.31 23.94 29.57
CA ASN A 137 12.66 23.55 29.14
C ASN A 137 12.76 23.10 27.68
N SER A 138 13.30 23.97 26.83
CA SER A 138 13.49 23.72 25.40
C SER A 138 14.06 22.32 25.17
N SER A 139 13.26 21.44 24.59
CA SER A 139 13.74 20.13 24.17
C SER A 139 14.90 20.33 23.19
N GLY A 140 15.99 19.56 23.36
CA GLY A 140 17.14 19.68 22.45
C GLY A 140 16.76 19.50 20.97
N LEU A 141 15.64 18.82 20.70
CA LEU A 141 15.09 18.65 19.36
C LEU A 141 14.62 19.99 18.74
N LEU A 142 13.98 20.88 19.50
CA LEU A 142 13.55 22.20 19.01
C LEU A 142 14.73 23.15 18.75
N SER A 143 15.92 22.83 19.24
CA SER A 143 17.13 23.61 18.99
C SER A 143 17.84 23.24 17.68
N LEU A 144 17.44 22.14 17.04
CA LEU A 144 18.03 21.71 15.78
C LEU A 144 17.55 22.58 14.61
N PRO A 145 18.40 22.83 13.60
CA PRO A 145 17.98 23.44 12.35
C PRO A 145 16.85 22.65 11.69
N LEU A 146 15.96 23.37 10.98
CA LEU A 146 14.79 22.79 10.32
C LEU A 146 15.18 21.67 9.36
N GLU A 147 16.28 21.84 8.63
CA GLU A 147 16.78 20.88 7.66
C GLU A 147 17.20 19.56 8.33
N VAL A 148 17.82 19.62 9.51
CA VAL A 148 18.22 18.43 10.28
C VAL A 148 16.99 17.67 10.74
N LEU A 149 15.98 18.39 11.20
CA LEU A 149 14.71 17.80 11.60
C LEU A 149 13.96 17.20 10.41
N GLU A 150 13.93 17.85 9.24
CA GLU A 150 13.36 17.27 8.01
C GLU A 150 14.06 15.97 7.61
N ILE A 151 15.39 15.89 7.77
CA ILE A 151 16.15 14.65 7.55
C ILE A 151 15.71 13.58 8.54
N ILE A 152 15.64 13.89 9.83
CA ILE A 152 15.18 12.94 10.87
C ILE A 152 13.78 12.43 10.52
N LEU A 153 12.83 13.32 10.20
CA LEU A 153 11.48 12.94 9.82
C LEU A 153 11.44 12.11 8.53
N GLY A 154 12.33 12.38 7.56
CA GLY A 154 12.49 11.57 6.35
C GLY A 154 12.94 10.14 6.59
N HIS A 155 13.52 9.84 7.75
CA HIS A 155 13.88 8.48 8.16
C HIS A 155 12.76 7.74 8.91
N LEU A 156 11.76 8.46 9.44
CA LEU A 156 10.63 7.89 10.17
C LEU A 156 9.51 7.50 9.21
N ALA A 157 8.72 6.47 9.57
CA ALA A 157 7.46 6.26 8.87
C ALA A 157 6.54 7.47 9.11
N PRO A 158 5.66 7.83 8.16
CA PRO A 158 4.81 9.01 8.32
C PRO A 158 3.99 8.99 9.62
N GLU A 159 3.53 7.83 10.09
CA GLU A 159 2.81 7.75 11.38
C GLU A 159 3.70 8.15 12.56
N ASP A 160 4.94 7.67 12.60
CA ASP A 160 5.90 7.97 13.66
C ASP A 160 6.33 9.44 13.60
N ALA A 161 6.51 9.96 12.38
CA ALA A 161 6.76 11.38 12.14
C ALA A 161 5.62 12.26 12.69
N LEU A 162 4.37 11.87 12.45
CA LEU A 162 3.21 12.57 13.01
C LEU A 162 3.18 12.48 14.53
N CYS A 163 3.41 11.30 15.12
CA CYS A 163 3.47 11.14 16.58
C CYS A 163 4.53 12.05 17.21
N LEU A 164 5.72 12.14 16.61
CA LEU A 164 6.80 13.01 17.07
C LEU A 164 6.39 14.49 16.99
N VAL A 165 5.79 14.89 15.87
CA VAL A 165 5.42 16.28 15.60
C VAL A 165 4.22 16.72 16.45
N CYS A 166 3.24 15.84 16.69
CA CYS A 166 2.10 16.09 17.58
C CYS A 166 2.47 16.07 19.06
N GLY A 167 3.60 15.46 19.44
CA GLY A 167 4.08 15.42 20.81
C GLY A 167 4.43 16.79 21.39
N THR A 168 4.66 17.80 20.53
CA THR A 168 4.81 19.20 20.97
C THR A 168 4.10 20.14 19.99
N GLY A 169 3.21 21.00 20.48
CA GLY A 169 2.48 21.96 19.62
C GLY A 169 3.41 22.85 18.79
N SER A 170 4.60 23.18 19.32
CA SER A 170 5.63 23.93 18.62
C SER A 170 6.19 23.19 17.40
N LEU A 171 6.50 21.90 17.50
CA LEU A 171 6.95 21.12 16.32
C LEU A 171 5.85 21.04 15.28
N TYR A 172 4.59 20.83 15.69
CA TYR A 172 3.47 20.78 14.75
C TYR A 172 3.36 22.03 13.88
N GLY A 173 3.43 23.22 14.48
CA GLY A 173 3.41 24.48 13.72
C GLY A 173 4.56 24.59 12.71
N HIS A 174 5.77 24.15 13.09
CA HIS A 174 6.96 24.23 12.23
C HIS A 174 6.94 23.21 11.09
N PHE A 175 6.45 21.99 11.31
CA PHE A 175 6.52 20.90 10.34
C PHE A 175 5.30 20.74 9.47
N ARG A 176 4.18 21.40 9.80
CA ARG A 176 2.91 21.24 9.06
C ARG A 176 3.08 21.36 7.54
N ALA A 177 3.84 22.35 7.07
CA ALA A 177 4.07 22.58 5.64
C ALA A 177 5.01 21.53 5.00
N SER A 178 5.84 20.87 5.79
CA SER A 178 6.82 19.89 5.32
C SER A 178 6.34 18.44 5.42
N LEU A 179 5.26 18.15 6.18
CA LEU A 179 4.75 16.79 6.38
C LEU A 179 4.43 16.08 5.06
N ASP A 180 3.79 16.77 4.11
CA ASP A 180 3.46 16.18 2.80
C ASP A 180 4.73 15.92 1.97
N LYS A 181 5.70 16.83 2.00
CA LYS A 181 7.00 16.66 1.34
C LYS A 181 7.75 15.45 1.90
N VAL A 182 7.80 15.32 3.23
CA VAL A 182 8.43 14.20 3.93
C VAL A 182 7.70 12.89 3.59
N ALA A 183 6.37 12.88 3.68
CA ALA A 183 5.57 11.71 3.35
C ALA A 183 5.79 11.27 1.89
N TYR A 184 5.80 12.19 0.94
CA TYR A 184 6.06 11.88 -0.46
C TYR A 184 7.45 11.28 -0.67
N ALA A 185 8.49 11.91 -0.10
CA ALA A 185 9.86 11.40 -0.18
C ALA A 185 9.96 9.98 0.39
N TRP A 186 9.31 9.75 1.53
CA TRP A 186 9.28 8.45 2.18
C TRP A 186 8.53 7.40 1.35
N ILE A 187 7.34 7.72 0.82
CA ILE A 187 6.58 6.84 -0.09
C ILE A 187 7.45 6.44 -1.28
N ARG A 188 8.05 7.43 -1.95
CA ARG A 188 8.88 7.21 -3.13
C ARG A 188 10.07 6.29 -2.85
N GLN A 189 10.68 6.40 -1.67
CA GLN A 189 11.85 5.60 -1.30
C GLN A 189 11.50 4.22 -0.75
N ARG A 190 10.45 4.11 0.08
CA ARG A 190 10.17 2.93 0.91
C ARG A 190 8.92 2.17 0.49
N ARG A 191 7.95 2.83 -0.15
CA ARG A 191 6.68 2.22 -0.61
C ARG A 191 6.30 2.68 -2.01
N PRO A 192 7.17 2.46 -3.02
CA PRO A 192 6.93 2.93 -4.39
C PRO A 192 5.65 2.36 -5.00
N TRP A 193 5.13 1.24 -4.49
CA TRP A 193 3.84 0.68 -4.93
C TRP A 193 2.63 1.57 -4.60
N TYR A 194 2.74 2.59 -3.76
CA TYR A 194 1.67 3.60 -3.60
C TYR A 194 1.70 4.70 -4.67
N LEU A 195 2.66 4.67 -5.59
CA LEU A 195 2.73 5.59 -6.71
C LEU A 195 2.34 4.87 -8.00
N PRO A 196 1.82 5.62 -8.99
CA PRO A 196 1.63 5.06 -10.31
C PRO A 196 2.98 4.63 -10.88
N VAL A 197 2.97 3.50 -11.57
CA VAL A 197 4.12 3.10 -12.36
C VAL A 197 4.24 4.12 -13.50
N GLY A 198 5.39 4.82 -13.56
CA GLY A 198 5.63 5.86 -14.57
C GLY A 198 5.38 5.36 -15.99
N PRO A 199 5.29 6.26 -17.00
CA PRO A 199 4.87 5.88 -18.34
C PRO A 199 5.69 4.70 -18.85
N VAL A 200 5.01 3.58 -19.07
CA VAL A 200 5.61 2.38 -19.66
C VAL A 200 5.61 2.57 -21.17
N GLN A 201 6.68 2.17 -21.85
CA GLN A 201 6.72 2.16 -23.31
C GLN A 201 5.85 1.01 -23.86
N CYS A 202 4.55 1.12 -23.70
CA CYS A 202 3.56 0.29 -24.37
C CYS A 202 2.32 1.12 -24.70
N GLU A 203 1.54 0.67 -25.68
CA GLU A 203 0.40 1.40 -26.26
C GLU A 203 -0.64 1.87 -25.21
N LYS A 204 -0.69 1.19 -24.06
CA LYS A 204 -1.60 1.49 -22.93
C LYS A 204 -0.84 1.67 -21.61
N GLY A 205 0.45 2.00 -21.69
CA GLY A 205 1.36 2.04 -20.54
C GLY A 205 1.21 3.26 -19.64
N ASP A 206 0.37 4.21 -20.03
CA ASP A 206 0.12 5.45 -19.31
C ASP A 206 -1.29 5.55 -18.72
N GLU A 207 -2.21 4.61 -19.02
CA GLU A 207 -3.60 4.65 -18.54
C GLU A 207 -3.70 4.82 -17.02
N GLU A 208 -2.85 4.12 -16.28
CA GLU A 208 -2.76 4.21 -14.82
C GLU A 208 -2.33 5.60 -14.35
N VAL A 209 -1.29 6.15 -14.97
CA VAL A 209 -0.75 7.49 -14.66
C VAL A 209 -1.78 8.56 -15.00
N VAL A 210 -2.43 8.44 -16.16
CA VAL A 210 -3.47 9.37 -16.62
C VAL A 210 -4.66 9.32 -15.66
N ARG A 211 -5.15 8.13 -15.29
CA ARG A 211 -6.24 7.97 -14.33
C ARG A 211 -5.89 8.57 -12.97
N TRP A 212 -4.69 8.30 -12.46
CA TRP A 212 -4.20 8.83 -11.19
C TRP A 212 -4.11 10.36 -11.21
N LYS A 213 -3.54 10.94 -12.27
CA LYS A 213 -3.45 12.39 -12.45
C LYS A 213 -4.82 13.04 -12.56
N ASN A 214 -5.71 12.48 -13.38
CA ASN A 214 -7.07 13.00 -13.55
C ASN A 214 -7.85 12.99 -12.22
N GLY A 215 -7.71 11.93 -11.42
CA GLY A 215 -8.30 11.88 -10.09
C GLY A 215 -7.82 13.02 -9.19
N TRP A 216 -6.51 13.32 -9.19
CA TRP A 216 -5.97 14.41 -8.38
C TRP A 216 -6.34 15.79 -8.91
N GLN A 217 -6.37 15.98 -10.22
CA GLN A 217 -6.86 17.21 -10.84
C GLN A 217 -8.31 17.47 -10.43
N GLN A 218 -9.16 16.44 -10.39
CA GLN A 218 -10.55 16.56 -9.94
C GLN A 218 -10.65 16.91 -8.45
N GLU A 219 -9.83 16.29 -7.58
CA GLU A 219 -9.90 16.53 -6.13
C GLU A 219 -9.29 17.87 -5.69
N ILE A 220 -8.29 18.38 -6.41
CA ILE A 220 -7.53 19.60 -6.05
C ILE A 220 -7.99 20.81 -6.87
N GLY A 221 -8.58 20.60 -8.05
CA GLY A 221 -9.04 21.67 -8.94
C GLY A 221 -7.90 22.40 -9.66
N SER A 222 -6.74 21.75 -9.87
CA SER A 222 -5.57 22.35 -10.51
C SER A 222 -5.33 21.75 -11.90
N ASP A 223 -5.10 22.62 -12.88
CA ASP A 223 -4.83 22.33 -14.28
C ASP A 223 -3.34 22.05 -14.54
N GLY A 224 -2.99 20.75 -14.59
CA GLY A 224 -1.84 20.27 -15.36
C GLY A 224 -0.48 20.29 -14.67
N GLU A 225 0.01 21.44 -14.21
CA GLU A 225 1.43 21.58 -13.81
C GLU A 225 1.58 21.98 -12.34
N GLY A 226 2.22 21.11 -11.54
CA GLY A 226 2.39 21.33 -10.10
C GLY A 226 1.28 20.75 -9.21
N CYS A 227 0.31 20.02 -9.77
CA CYS A 227 -0.68 19.25 -9.02
C CYS A 227 -0.03 18.40 -7.92
N GLU A 228 1.11 17.75 -8.20
CA GLU A 228 1.84 16.93 -7.21
C GLU A 228 2.26 17.69 -5.94
N LYS A 229 2.51 19.00 -6.02
CA LYS A 229 2.88 19.81 -4.85
C LYS A 229 1.71 20.10 -3.93
N GLN A 230 0.48 19.98 -4.44
CA GLN A 230 -0.76 20.23 -3.71
C GLN A 230 -1.39 18.94 -3.19
N ILE A 231 -0.86 17.78 -3.58
CA ILE A 231 -1.34 16.49 -3.09
C ILE A 231 -1.09 16.41 -1.58
N PRO A 232 -2.11 16.10 -0.76
CA PRO A 232 -1.94 15.87 0.67
C PRO A 232 -1.33 14.49 0.90
N TRP A 233 -0.06 14.33 0.54
CA TRP A 233 0.70 13.09 0.55
C TRP A 233 0.64 12.34 1.87
N PHE A 234 0.60 13.05 2.99
CA PHE A 234 0.44 12.46 4.30
C PHE A 234 -0.91 11.76 4.44
N ALA A 235 -2.00 12.46 4.11
CA ALA A 235 -3.34 11.88 4.12
C ALA A 235 -3.45 10.72 3.11
N TYR A 236 -2.87 10.88 1.93
CA TYR A 236 -2.82 9.87 0.88
C TYR A 236 -2.16 8.58 1.36
N TYR A 237 -1.01 8.69 2.02
CA TYR A 237 -0.31 7.56 2.60
C TYR A 237 -1.19 6.79 3.60
N LEU A 238 -1.87 7.51 4.50
CA LEU A 238 -2.75 6.90 5.50
C LEU A 238 -3.93 6.17 4.87
N VAL A 239 -4.47 6.67 3.75
CA VAL A 239 -5.55 6.01 3.02
C VAL A 239 -5.00 4.81 2.25
N CYS A 240 -3.86 4.94 1.57
CA CYS A 240 -3.20 3.85 0.87
C CYS A 240 -2.90 2.66 1.79
N LYS A 241 -2.47 2.91 3.04
CA LYS A 241 -2.22 1.86 4.03
C LYS A 241 -3.46 1.01 4.34
N ARG A 242 -4.65 1.61 4.28
CA ARG A 242 -5.93 0.96 4.56
C ARG A 242 -6.63 0.46 3.29
N SER A 243 -6.10 0.79 2.11
CA SER A 243 -6.74 0.46 0.84
C SER A 243 -6.46 -1.00 0.46
N PRO A 244 -7.49 -1.82 0.20
CA PRO A 244 -7.30 -3.19 -0.27
C PRO A 244 -6.65 -3.21 -1.67
N ASN A 245 -6.95 -2.24 -2.55
CA ASN A 245 -6.29 -2.10 -3.85
C ASN A 245 -4.77 -1.95 -3.68
N MET A 246 -4.34 -1.09 -2.75
CA MET A 246 -2.91 -0.84 -2.51
C MET A 246 -2.22 -2.00 -1.80
N ARG A 247 -2.95 -2.80 -1.00
CA ARG A 247 -2.44 -4.05 -0.45
C ARG A 247 -2.23 -5.10 -1.54
N SER A 248 -3.20 -5.24 -2.46
CA SER A 248 -3.07 -6.08 -3.66
C SER A 248 -1.87 -5.68 -4.51
N ARG A 249 -1.70 -4.37 -4.74
CA ARG A 249 -0.56 -3.82 -5.46
C ARG A 249 0.78 -4.08 -4.77
N LYS A 250 0.86 -3.95 -3.44
CA LYS A 250 2.06 -4.30 -2.66
C LYS A 250 2.45 -5.77 -2.85
N ARG A 251 1.46 -6.67 -2.81
CA ARG A 251 1.69 -8.12 -3.03
C ARG A 251 2.31 -8.36 -4.41
N ILE A 252 1.70 -7.83 -5.46
CA ILE A 252 2.21 -7.95 -6.83
C ILE A 252 3.63 -7.38 -6.93
N TRP A 253 3.86 -6.21 -6.34
CA TRP A 253 5.19 -5.60 -6.29
C TRP A 253 6.23 -6.51 -5.63
N ASN A 254 5.90 -7.11 -4.49
CA ASN A 254 6.77 -8.04 -3.79
C ASN A 254 7.08 -9.29 -4.62
N ILE A 255 6.09 -9.86 -5.30
CA ILE A 255 6.29 -11.00 -6.23
C ILE A 255 7.31 -10.62 -7.30
N VAL A 256 7.16 -9.44 -7.92
CA VAL A 256 8.10 -8.98 -8.95
C VAL A 256 9.52 -8.79 -8.38
N LEU A 257 9.67 -8.30 -7.14
CA LEU A 257 10.97 -8.19 -6.48
C LEU A 257 11.61 -9.56 -6.20
N GLN A 258 10.81 -10.55 -5.78
CA GLN A 258 11.28 -11.92 -5.57
C GLN A 258 11.78 -12.53 -6.87
N ILE A 259 10.99 -12.44 -7.95
CA ILE A 259 11.38 -12.87 -9.30
C ILE A 259 12.69 -12.22 -9.72
N LYS A 260 12.82 -10.90 -9.55
CA LYS A 260 14.05 -10.18 -9.89
C LYS A 260 15.25 -10.69 -9.08
N SER A 261 15.06 -10.95 -7.78
CA SER A 261 16.09 -11.51 -6.92
C SER A 261 16.55 -12.89 -7.40
N MET A 262 15.60 -13.80 -7.67
CA MET A 262 15.89 -15.14 -8.20
C MET A 262 16.68 -15.07 -9.52
N LEU A 263 16.29 -14.19 -10.43
CA LEU A 263 17.00 -14.01 -11.71
C LEU A 263 18.41 -13.46 -11.54
N HIS A 264 18.66 -12.66 -10.51
CA HIS A 264 19.99 -12.18 -10.19
C HIS A 264 20.85 -13.30 -9.59
N SER A 265 20.26 -14.16 -8.76
CA SER A 265 20.93 -15.33 -8.17
C SER A 265 21.24 -16.43 -9.20
N CYS A 266 20.33 -16.68 -10.15
CA CYS A 266 20.50 -17.69 -11.20
C CYS A 266 21.51 -17.31 -12.30
N LYS A 267 22.00 -16.06 -12.32
CA LYS A 267 23.09 -15.63 -13.22
C LYS A 267 24.49 -16.18 -12.84
N LEU A 268 24.57 -17.19 -11.97
CA LEU A 268 25.79 -17.96 -11.69
C LEU A 268 25.81 -19.34 -12.37
N VAL A 269 24.86 -19.66 -13.27
CA VAL A 269 24.83 -20.96 -13.98
C VAL A 269 24.88 -20.81 -15.51
N SER A 270 25.40 -19.69 -16.03
CA SER A 270 25.71 -19.55 -17.47
C SER A 270 27.19 -19.31 -17.70
#